data_AF-A0A496VTN7-F1
#
_entry.id   AF-A0A496VTN7-F1
#
_cell.length_a   1.000
_cell.length_b   1.000
_cell.length_c   1.000
_cell.angle_alpha   90.00
_cell.angle_beta   90.00
_cell.angle_gamma   90.00
#
_symmetry.space_group_name_H-M   'P 1'
#
loop_
_entity.id
_entity.type
_entity.pdbx_description
1 polymer ?
#
loop_
_entity_poly.entity_id
_entity_poly.type
_entity_poly.pdbx_seq_one_letter_code
_entity_poly.pdbx_strand_id
1 'polypeptide(L)'
;MMSPKELRTILQNNLDETLFQLNKLLSGQNLESVKPVLKRLGRNQALPHWYQQLKREHALPNLDGKTIGSIIEMLFVSVLETFTYRSYEVSNLTINPAKGVDIPELELGIKSPSENFCTSEPFFSAYERLLGNEYDAVILLTDYQTAKKKPPLKIKIINWQYLKGSQIADRNLCRVAKIHREWLFNENRAQAKKVLRFLAYINQQDWQAKHLLKMIEVLNDEKGIINRIEAAIKHYHNSNLKNEKAGKELIPIDALNTISRIKKISPLYLGVIQAADDWVINTHKDFARIPNDNEWNRYLSSPLDGMIGMSFALQWRYHFASVFKT
;
A
#
# COMPACT_ATOMS: atom_id res chain seq x y z
N MET A 1 13.96 -7.42 28.65
CA MET A 1 13.73 -7.43 27.19
C MET A 1 12.95 -6.19 26.80
N MET A 2 13.43 -5.47 25.79
CA MET A 2 12.79 -4.24 25.29
C MET A 2 11.49 -4.56 24.56
N SER A 3 10.51 -3.65 24.64
CA SER A 3 9.25 -3.77 23.91
C SER A 3 9.43 -3.51 22.40
N PRO A 4 8.56 -4.04 21.53
CA PRO A 4 8.61 -3.77 20.09
C PRO A 4 8.64 -2.28 19.76
N LYS A 5 7.89 -1.45 20.51
CA LYS A 5 7.83 0.00 20.35
C LYS A 5 9.18 0.68 20.66
N GLU A 6 9.88 0.25 21.71
CA GLU A 6 11.20 0.78 22.04
C GLU A 6 12.22 0.42 20.97
N LEU A 7 12.19 -0.83 20.48
CA LEU A 7 13.03 -1.27 19.36
C LEU A 7 12.78 -0.43 18.10
N ARG A 8 11.50 -0.25 17.72
CA ARG A 8 11.12 0.62 16.58
C ARG A 8 11.62 2.06 16.76
N THR A 9 11.58 2.59 17.98
CA THR A 9 12.07 3.94 18.28
C THR A 9 13.58 4.05 18.10
N ILE A 10 14.35 3.07 18.60
CA ILE A 10 15.81 3.01 18.40
C ILE A 10 16.13 2.92 16.91
N LEU A 11 15.44 2.05 16.17
CA LEU A 11 15.60 1.94 14.72
C LEU A 11 15.35 3.29 14.05
N GLN A 12 14.21 3.93 14.29
CA GLN A 12 13.86 5.22 13.70
C GLN A 12 14.96 6.28 13.91
N ASN A 13 15.53 6.34 15.12
CA ASN A 13 16.60 7.27 15.46
C ASN A 13 17.96 6.94 14.83
N ASN A 14 18.14 5.73 14.29
CA ASN A 14 19.40 5.25 13.72
C ASN A 14 19.28 4.83 12.25
N LEU A 15 18.15 5.10 11.58
CA LEU A 15 17.87 4.59 10.23
C LEU A 15 18.95 4.96 9.21
N ASP A 16 19.50 6.18 9.26
CA ASP A 16 20.58 6.59 8.36
C ASP A 16 21.83 5.71 8.53
N GLU A 17 22.26 5.45 9.77
CA GLU A 17 23.41 4.60 10.05
C GLU A 17 23.10 3.13 9.72
N THR A 18 21.91 2.63 10.08
CA THR A 18 21.44 1.29 9.69
C THR A 18 21.53 1.11 8.16
N LEU A 19 21.12 2.11 7.37
CA LEU A 19 21.12 2.01 5.92
C LEU A 19 22.48 2.23 5.29
N PHE A 20 23.34 3.02 5.92
CA PHE A 20 24.75 3.09 5.58
C PHE A 20 25.42 1.71 5.72
N GLN A 21 25.19 1.01 6.83
CA GLN A 21 25.70 -0.36 7.02
C GLN A 21 25.07 -1.35 6.04
N LEU A 22 23.76 -1.26 5.77
CA LEU A 22 23.10 -2.11 4.78
C LEU A 22 23.72 -1.95 3.38
N ASN A 23 23.97 -0.71 2.95
CA ASN A 23 24.63 -0.45 1.67
C ASN A 23 26.08 -0.94 1.62
N LYS A 24 26.82 -0.88 2.74
CA LYS A 24 28.13 -1.53 2.84
C LYS A 24 28.04 -3.03 2.59
N LEU A 25 27.12 -3.72 3.26
CA LEU A 25 26.91 -5.16 3.06
C LEU A 25 26.48 -5.48 1.62
N LEU A 26 25.56 -4.71 1.03
CA LEU A 26 25.12 -4.86 -0.37
C LEU A 26 26.26 -4.64 -1.39
N SER A 27 27.33 -3.94 -0.99
CA SER A 27 28.56 -3.81 -1.79
C SER A 27 29.60 -4.91 -1.50
N GLY A 28 29.24 -5.94 -0.75
CA GLY A 28 30.11 -7.04 -0.34
C GLY A 28 31.08 -6.71 0.79
N GLN A 29 31.01 -5.51 1.37
CA GLN A 29 31.90 -5.10 2.46
C GLN A 29 31.40 -5.64 3.79
N ASN A 30 32.34 -6.00 4.68
CA ASN A 30 32.07 -6.40 6.07
C ASN A 30 31.09 -7.60 6.27
N LEU A 31 30.89 -8.44 5.25
CA LEU A 31 29.95 -9.58 5.33
C LEU A 31 30.31 -10.62 6.39
N GLU A 32 31.59 -10.76 6.77
CA GLU A 32 31.98 -11.72 7.81
C GLU A 32 31.41 -11.35 9.19
N SER A 33 31.21 -10.06 9.49
CA SER A 33 30.64 -9.61 10.76
C SER A 33 29.19 -10.06 10.96
N VAL A 34 28.43 -10.15 9.87
CA VAL A 34 27.00 -10.53 9.87
C VAL A 34 26.76 -12.01 9.55
N LYS A 35 27.82 -12.75 9.23
CA LYS A 35 27.77 -14.16 8.85
C LYS A 35 27.03 -15.05 9.86
N PRO A 36 27.20 -14.91 11.20
CA PRO A 36 26.45 -15.73 12.15
C PRO A 36 24.93 -15.53 12.04
N VAL A 37 24.49 -14.28 11.85
CA VAL A 37 23.08 -13.93 11.70
C VAL A 37 22.52 -14.48 10.38
N LEU A 38 23.22 -14.25 9.26
CA LEU A 38 22.83 -14.76 7.96
C LEU A 38 22.75 -16.29 7.91
N LYS A 39 23.68 -16.97 8.59
CA LYS A 39 23.66 -18.44 8.70
C LYS A 39 22.42 -18.90 9.49
N ARG A 40 22.06 -18.21 10.58
CA ARG A 40 20.88 -18.52 11.39
C ARG A 40 19.57 -18.31 10.62
N LEU A 41 19.47 -17.21 9.86
CA LEU A 41 18.29 -16.87 9.06
C LEU A 41 18.16 -17.74 7.80
N GLY A 42 19.27 -18.27 7.29
CA GLY A 42 19.28 -19.12 6.11
C GLY A 42 18.61 -20.47 6.35
N ARG A 43 18.08 -21.06 5.26
CA ARG A 43 17.43 -22.38 5.30
C ARG A 43 18.38 -23.43 5.86
N ASN A 44 17.87 -24.28 6.75
CA ASN A 44 18.65 -25.33 7.42
C ASN A 44 19.90 -24.80 8.15
N GLN A 45 19.85 -23.55 8.63
CA GLN A 45 20.99 -22.88 9.28
C GLN A 45 22.25 -22.85 8.40
N ALA A 46 22.07 -22.77 7.07
CA ALA A 46 23.15 -22.66 6.11
C ALA A 46 23.27 -21.22 5.59
N LEU A 47 24.45 -20.83 5.13
CA LEU A 47 24.62 -19.53 4.48
C LEU A 47 23.77 -19.47 3.19
N PRO A 48 23.10 -18.33 2.91
CA PRO A 48 22.35 -18.17 1.69
C PRO A 48 23.23 -18.35 0.45
N HIS A 49 22.66 -18.92 -0.62
CA HIS A 49 23.40 -19.22 -1.86
C HIS A 49 24.10 -17.99 -2.48
N TRP A 50 23.53 -16.80 -2.31
CA TRP A 50 24.08 -15.54 -2.81
C TRP A 50 25.26 -15.01 -1.99
N TYR A 51 25.49 -15.50 -0.76
CA TYR A 51 26.49 -14.97 0.17
C TYR A 51 27.91 -14.99 -0.41
N GLN A 52 28.33 -16.14 -0.96
CA GLN A 52 29.70 -16.30 -1.46
C GLN A 52 29.97 -15.41 -2.67
N GLN A 53 28.97 -15.26 -3.55
CA GLN A 53 29.07 -14.38 -4.71
C GLN A 53 29.17 -12.92 -4.28
N LEU A 54 28.28 -12.46 -3.38
CA LEU A 54 28.31 -11.10 -2.86
C LEU A 54 29.65 -10.77 -2.19
N LYS A 55 30.21 -11.72 -1.44
CA LYS A 55 31.51 -11.58 -0.78
C LYS A 55 32.69 -11.49 -1.74
N ARG A 56 32.71 -12.30 -2.80
CA ARG A 56 33.87 -12.40 -3.72
C ARG A 56 33.80 -11.41 -4.86
N GLU A 57 32.61 -11.20 -5.42
CA GLU A 57 32.40 -10.42 -6.63
C GLU A 57 31.88 -9.01 -6.35
N HIS A 58 31.55 -8.71 -5.08
CA HIS A 58 30.93 -7.43 -4.69
C HIS A 58 29.65 -7.14 -5.50
N ALA A 59 28.91 -8.20 -5.85
CA ALA A 59 27.70 -8.16 -6.63
C ALA A 59 26.80 -9.37 -6.30
N LEU A 60 25.49 -9.20 -6.50
CA LEU A 60 24.51 -10.28 -6.34
C LEU A 60 24.43 -11.12 -7.63
N PRO A 61 23.99 -12.40 -7.53
CA PRO A 61 23.60 -13.16 -8.72
C PRO A 61 22.48 -12.44 -9.48
N ASN A 62 22.35 -12.72 -10.78
CA ASN A 62 21.20 -12.25 -11.55
C ASN A 62 19.93 -12.91 -11.00
N LEU A 63 19.12 -12.13 -10.29
CA LEU A 63 17.91 -12.57 -9.60
C LEU A 63 16.71 -11.71 -10.00
N ASP A 64 15.52 -12.28 -9.83
CA ASP A 64 14.27 -11.55 -9.98
C ASP A 64 14.03 -10.60 -8.79
N GLY A 65 13.12 -9.63 -8.96
CA GLY A 65 12.85 -8.62 -7.93
C GLY A 65 12.33 -9.22 -6.61
N LYS A 66 11.61 -10.36 -6.66
CA LYS A 66 11.11 -11.04 -5.46
C LYS A 66 12.26 -11.59 -4.62
N THR A 67 13.24 -12.22 -5.25
CA THR A 67 14.40 -12.74 -4.52
C THR A 67 15.26 -11.60 -3.98
N ILE A 68 15.36 -10.46 -4.67
CA ILE A 68 16.04 -9.28 -4.15
C ILE A 68 15.40 -8.75 -2.86
N GLY A 69 14.06 -8.71 -2.79
CA GLY A 69 13.35 -8.31 -1.56
C GLY A 69 13.78 -9.15 -0.35
N SER A 70 13.77 -10.48 -0.49
CA SER A 70 14.21 -11.38 0.59
C SER A 70 15.69 -11.23 0.96
N ILE A 71 16.56 -10.91 0.01
CA ILE A 71 17.97 -10.60 0.31
C ILE A 71 18.08 -9.34 1.16
N ILE A 72 17.33 -8.30 0.81
CA ILE A 72 17.31 -7.03 1.55
C ILE A 72 16.77 -7.25 2.96
N GLU A 73 15.70 -8.03 3.13
CA GLU A 73 15.14 -8.39 4.44
C GLU A 73 16.20 -9.08 5.33
N MET A 74 16.87 -10.12 4.79
CA MET A 74 17.91 -10.87 5.53
C MET A 74 19.10 -9.98 5.92
N LEU A 75 19.57 -9.14 5.00
CA LEU A 75 20.68 -8.22 5.29
C LEU A 75 20.26 -7.14 6.28
N PHE A 76 19.04 -6.60 6.17
CA PHE A 76 18.52 -5.60 7.10
C PHE A 76 18.45 -6.15 8.52
N VAL A 77 17.86 -7.34 8.74
CA VAL A 77 17.86 -8.00 10.06
C VAL A 77 19.28 -8.21 10.58
N SER A 78 20.21 -8.61 9.71
CA SER A 78 21.60 -8.79 10.11
C SER A 78 22.26 -7.48 10.55
N VAL A 79 21.94 -6.37 9.89
CA VAL A 79 22.41 -5.04 10.31
C VAL A 79 21.80 -4.64 11.65
N LEU A 80 20.52 -4.94 11.86
CA LEU A 80 19.85 -4.64 13.12
C LEU A 80 20.56 -5.34 14.28
N GLU A 81 20.78 -6.64 14.19
CA GLU A 81 21.43 -7.41 15.27
C GLU A 81 22.91 -7.06 15.46
N THR A 82 23.67 -6.90 14.38
CA THR A 82 25.12 -6.72 14.47
C THR A 82 25.55 -5.28 14.77
N PHE A 83 24.79 -4.28 14.30
CA PHE A 83 25.18 -2.88 14.40
C PHE A 83 24.17 -2.03 15.17
N THR A 84 22.89 -2.06 14.80
CA THR A 84 21.90 -1.11 15.33
C THR A 84 21.55 -1.42 16.79
N TYR A 85 21.37 -2.70 17.11
CA TYR A 85 21.00 -3.18 18.44
C TYR A 85 22.17 -3.75 19.24
N ARG A 86 23.41 -3.58 18.77
CA ARG A 86 24.61 -4.18 19.38
C ARG A 86 24.77 -3.86 20.87
N SER A 87 24.38 -2.65 21.28
CA SER A 87 24.49 -2.17 22.65
C SER A 87 23.23 -2.42 23.50
N TYR A 88 22.24 -3.12 22.95
CA TYR A 88 20.95 -3.36 23.57
C TYR A 88 20.72 -4.85 23.78
N GLU A 89 20.03 -5.19 24.87
CA GLU A 89 19.66 -6.58 25.16
C GLU A 89 18.41 -6.96 24.36
N VAL A 90 18.63 -7.39 23.11
CA VAL A 90 17.59 -7.77 22.16
C VAL A 90 17.70 -9.26 21.84
N SER A 91 16.57 -9.97 21.85
CA SER A 91 16.51 -11.35 21.38
C SER A 91 16.85 -11.43 19.89
N ASN A 92 17.31 -12.59 19.44
CA ASN A 92 17.47 -12.85 18.02
C ASN A 92 16.16 -12.55 17.27
N LEU A 93 16.25 -11.72 16.24
CA LEU A 93 15.15 -11.35 15.37
C LEU A 93 14.89 -12.47 14.37
N THR A 94 13.64 -12.63 13.98
CA THR A 94 13.20 -13.60 12.98
C THR A 94 12.65 -12.89 11.75
N ILE A 95 12.55 -13.63 10.64
CA ILE A 95 11.89 -13.17 9.42
C ILE A 95 10.63 -14.01 9.22
N ASN A 96 9.47 -13.35 9.16
CA ASN A 96 8.19 -14.00 8.91
C ASN A 96 7.41 -13.25 7.82
N PRO A 97 7.29 -13.78 6.60
CA PRO A 97 6.59 -13.06 5.53
C PRO A 97 5.05 -13.00 5.69
N ALA A 98 4.48 -13.50 6.80
CA ALA A 98 3.04 -13.53 7.03
C ALA A 98 2.51 -12.18 7.56
N LYS A 99 1.35 -11.73 7.04
CA LYS A 99 0.56 -10.60 7.57
C LYS A 99 1.20 -9.21 7.55
N GLY A 100 2.20 -8.99 6.68
CA GLY A 100 2.86 -7.69 6.55
C GLY A 100 3.78 -7.34 7.71
N VAL A 101 4.16 -8.34 8.53
CA VAL A 101 5.13 -8.22 9.62
C VAL A 101 6.35 -9.05 9.31
N ASP A 102 7.29 -8.44 8.59
CA ASP A 102 8.50 -9.14 8.19
C ASP A 102 9.41 -9.43 9.41
N ILE A 103 9.39 -8.58 10.45
CA ILE A 103 10.12 -8.79 11.72
C ILE A 103 9.13 -8.78 12.91
N PRO A 104 8.66 -9.95 13.39
CA PRO A 104 7.68 -10.05 14.46
C PRO A 104 8.08 -9.37 15.77
N GLU A 105 9.36 -9.48 16.15
CA GLU A 105 9.86 -8.92 17.42
C GLU A 105 9.82 -7.39 17.43
N LEU A 106 9.82 -6.77 16.25
CA LEU A 106 9.66 -5.33 16.08
C LEU A 106 8.23 -4.97 15.68
N GLU A 107 7.37 -5.93 15.37
CA GLU A 107 6.09 -5.72 14.68
C GLU A 107 6.26 -4.75 13.50
N LEU A 108 7.21 -5.06 12.61
CA LEU A 108 7.66 -4.17 11.55
C LEU A 108 7.70 -4.89 10.20
N GLY A 109 7.08 -4.28 9.19
CA GLY A 109 7.21 -4.67 7.79
C GLY A 109 8.44 -4.06 7.11
N ILE A 110 8.92 -4.70 6.06
CA ILE A 110 9.96 -4.22 5.16
C ILE A 110 9.38 -4.24 3.75
N LYS A 111 9.45 -3.10 3.05
CA LYS A 111 9.06 -3.03 1.64
C LYS A 111 10.21 -2.46 0.84
N SER A 112 10.63 -3.15 -0.21
CA SER A 112 11.77 -2.74 -1.03
C SER A 112 11.36 -2.40 -2.48
N PRO A 113 10.59 -1.32 -2.72
CA PRO A 113 10.28 -0.91 -4.09
C PRO A 113 11.55 -0.52 -4.85
N SER A 114 11.46 -0.52 -6.17
CA SER A 114 12.53 0.02 -7.05
C SER A 114 12.16 1.41 -7.56
N GLU A 115 12.90 1.98 -8.51
CA GLU A 115 12.71 3.36 -9.01
C GLU A 115 11.36 3.62 -9.70
N ASN A 116 10.58 2.58 -9.96
CA ASN A 116 9.17 2.69 -10.37
C ASN A 116 8.20 2.86 -9.19
N PHE A 117 8.71 2.85 -7.95
CA PHE A 117 8.01 3.01 -6.67
C PHE A 117 6.93 1.96 -6.38
N CYS A 118 6.93 0.86 -7.11
CA CYS A 118 5.90 -0.16 -7.01
C CYS A 118 6.38 -1.38 -6.23
N THR A 119 5.51 -1.91 -5.39
CA THR A 119 5.61 -3.27 -4.85
C THR A 119 4.21 -3.85 -4.71
N SER A 120 4.12 -5.14 -4.41
CA SER A 120 2.86 -5.84 -4.25
C SER A 120 2.87 -6.77 -3.06
N GLU A 121 1.73 -6.91 -2.41
CA GLU A 121 1.57 -7.73 -1.21
C GLU A 121 0.18 -8.38 -1.20
N PRO A 122 0.06 -9.65 -0.75
CA PRO A 122 -1.24 -10.25 -0.49
C PRO A 122 -2.05 -9.38 0.47
N PHE A 123 -3.33 -9.17 0.17
CA PHE A 123 -4.21 -8.42 1.05
C PHE A 123 -5.09 -9.38 1.85
N PHE A 124 -5.32 -9.05 3.12
CA PHE A 124 -6.26 -9.81 3.97
C PHE A 124 -7.66 -9.24 3.87
N SER A 125 -7.76 -7.94 3.57
CA SER A 125 -9.02 -7.24 3.48
C SER A 125 -8.94 -6.07 2.51
N ALA A 126 -10.00 -5.86 1.72
CA ALA A 126 -10.14 -4.66 0.90
C ALA A 126 -10.09 -3.36 1.74
N TYR A 127 -10.45 -3.44 3.03
CA TYR A 127 -10.49 -2.29 3.93
C TYR A 127 -9.10 -1.79 4.35
N GLU A 128 -8.03 -2.60 4.19
CA GLU A 128 -6.64 -2.16 4.38
C GLU A 128 -6.29 -0.94 3.51
N ARG A 129 -6.98 -0.79 2.37
CA ARG A 129 -6.84 0.38 1.50
C ARG A 129 -7.11 1.71 2.19
N LEU A 130 -7.91 1.71 3.26
CA LEU A 130 -8.28 2.89 4.04
C LEU A 130 -7.74 2.85 5.46
N LEU A 131 -7.65 1.64 6.03
CA LEU A 131 -7.20 1.42 7.40
C LEU A 131 -5.68 1.34 7.53
N GLY A 132 -5.00 1.08 6.41
CA GLY A 132 -3.59 0.74 6.38
C GLY A 132 -3.28 -0.63 6.96
N ASN A 133 -1.98 -0.91 7.06
CA ASN A 133 -1.47 -2.12 7.68
C ASN A 133 -1.65 -2.06 9.20
N GLU A 134 -1.69 -3.23 9.82
CA GLU A 134 -1.72 -3.34 11.29
C GLU A 134 -0.40 -2.85 11.92
N TYR A 135 0.69 -2.89 11.15
CA TYR A 135 2.05 -2.68 11.63
C TYR A 135 2.79 -1.63 10.80
N ASP A 136 3.76 -0.97 11.44
CA ASP A 136 4.63 0.01 10.79
C ASP A 136 5.52 -0.68 9.75
N ALA A 137 6.07 0.08 8.80
CA ALA A 137 7.02 -0.47 7.85
C ALA A 137 8.15 0.49 7.51
N VAL A 138 9.32 -0.09 7.26
CA VAL A 138 10.44 0.60 6.61
C VAL A 138 10.34 0.36 5.11
N ILE A 139 10.30 1.45 4.34
CA ILE A 139 10.27 1.42 2.88
C ILE A 139 11.68 1.74 2.37
N LEU A 140 12.31 0.79 1.70
CA LEU A 140 13.69 0.84 1.21
C LEU A 140 13.71 0.96 -0.31
N LEU A 141 13.87 2.18 -0.83
CA LEU A 141 13.90 2.40 -2.28
C LEU A 141 15.23 1.89 -2.86
N THR A 142 15.15 0.95 -3.80
CA THR A 142 16.32 0.35 -4.46
C THR A 142 16.58 0.96 -5.85
N ASP A 143 17.81 0.86 -6.34
CA ASP A 143 18.19 1.18 -7.74
C ASP A 143 18.07 -0.02 -8.70
N TYR A 144 17.27 -1.04 -8.36
CA TYR A 144 17.22 -2.31 -9.07
C TYR A 144 16.88 -2.18 -10.57
N GLN A 145 15.98 -1.27 -10.98
CA GLN A 145 15.61 -1.12 -12.39
C GLN A 145 16.77 -0.62 -13.24
N THR A 146 17.63 0.21 -12.65
CA THR A 146 18.86 0.69 -13.29
C THR A 146 19.96 -0.36 -13.20
N ALA A 147 20.17 -0.96 -12.02
CA ALA A 147 21.24 -1.92 -11.77
C ALA A 147 21.12 -3.17 -12.66
N LYS A 148 19.91 -3.72 -12.86
CA LYS A 148 19.70 -4.93 -13.68
C LYS A 148 20.06 -4.76 -15.16
N LYS A 149 20.19 -3.51 -15.64
CA LYS A 149 20.59 -3.21 -17.03
C LYS A 149 22.11 -3.13 -17.19
N LYS A 150 22.88 -3.17 -16.09
CA LYS A 150 24.33 -2.95 -16.04
C LYS A 150 25.00 -4.06 -15.22
N PRO A 151 25.16 -5.28 -15.77
CA PRO A 151 25.84 -6.35 -15.06
C PRO A 151 27.32 -5.98 -14.76
N PRO A 152 27.89 -6.45 -13.63
CA PRO A 152 27.29 -7.32 -12.62
C PRO A 152 26.27 -6.60 -11.71
N LEU A 153 25.29 -7.34 -11.15
CA LEU A 153 24.16 -6.78 -10.41
C LEU A 153 24.60 -6.17 -9.06
N LYS A 154 24.81 -4.85 -9.06
CA LYS A 154 25.17 -4.06 -7.88
C LYS A 154 23.99 -3.20 -7.44
N ILE A 155 23.29 -3.64 -6.41
CA ILE A 155 22.09 -2.97 -5.88
C ILE A 155 22.47 -2.08 -4.70
N LYS A 156 21.79 -0.95 -4.58
CA LYS A 156 21.87 -0.04 -3.45
C LYS A 156 20.48 0.36 -2.97
N ILE A 157 20.37 0.66 -1.68
CA ILE A 157 19.28 1.45 -1.15
C ILE A 157 19.61 2.92 -1.40
N ILE A 158 18.79 3.59 -2.20
CA ILE A 158 19.00 4.97 -2.64
C ILE A 158 18.18 6.00 -1.85
N ASN A 159 17.11 5.57 -1.19
CA ASN A 159 16.32 6.40 -0.28
C ASN A 159 15.51 5.51 0.67
N TRP A 160 15.01 6.07 1.77
CA TRP A 160 14.18 5.36 2.73
C TRP A 160 13.08 6.21 3.31
N GLN A 161 12.02 5.56 3.78
CA GLN A 161 10.96 6.17 4.58
C GLN A 161 10.54 5.21 5.69
N TYR A 162 10.19 5.77 6.85
CA TYR A 162 9.51 5.04 7.91
C TYR A 162 8.05 5.44 7.91
N LEU A 163 7.15 4.48 7.69
CA LEU A 163 5.71 4.74 7.64
C LEU A 163 5.01 4.00 8.78
N LYS A 164 4.10 4.69 9.46
CA LYS A 164 3.16 4.05 10.37
C LYS A 164 2.23 3.13 9.60
N GLY A 165 1.70 2.09 10.24
CA GLY A 165 0.77 1.16 9.59
C GLY A 165 -0.40 1.86 8.89
N SER A 166 -1.00 2.87 9.53
CA SER A 166 -2.10 3.68 8.98
C SER A 166 -1.72 4.52 7.74
N GLN A 167 -0.44 4.85 7.58
CA GLN A 167 0.08 5.62 6.46
C GLN A 167 0.28 4.78 5.20
N ILE A 168 0.32 3.45 5.35
CA ILE A 168 0.34 2.47 4.24
C ILE A 168 -1.09 2.26 3.75
N ALA A 169 -1.75 3.35 3.38
CA ALA A 169 -3.12 3.39 2.90
C ALA A 169 -3.24 4.37 1.72
N ASP A 170 -4.34 4.27 0.94
CA ASP A 170 -4.58 5.13 -0.20
C ASP A 170 -4.81 6.57 0.24
N ARG A 171 -3.89 7.47 -0.10
CA ARG A 171 -3.93 8.88 0.29
C ARG A 171 -5.24 9.56 -0.11
N ASN A 172 -5.69 9.37 -1.35
CA ASN A 172 -6.86 10.08 -1.83
C ASN A 172 -8.13 9.53 -1.16
N LEU A 173 -8.26 8.21 -1.10
CA LEU A 173 -9.47 7.60 -0.54
C LEU A 173 -9.55 7.80 0.98
N CYS A 174 -8.44 7.79 1.71
CA CYS A 174 -8.39 8.17 3.12
C CYS A 174 -8.86 9.62 3.33
N ARG A 175 -8.40 10.56 2.50
CA ARG A 175 -8.86 11.95 2.54
C ARG A 175 -10.38 12.05 2.35
N VAL A 176 -10.92 11.38 1.34
CA VAL A 176 -12.37 11.37 1.09
C VAL A 176 -13.12 10.76 2.26
N ALA A 177 -12.68 9.60 2.76
CA ALA A 177 -13.31 8.94 3.89
C ALA A 177 -13.30 9.82 5.16
N LYS A 178 -12.24 10.60 5.37
CA LYS A 178 -12.08 11.48 6.52
C LYS A 178 -13.05 12.67 6.49
N ILE A 179 -13.27 13.27 5.32
CA ILE A 179 -14.19 14.41 5.15
C ILE A 179 -15.61 14.05 5.61
N HIS A 180 -16.07 12.83 5.31
CA HIS A 180 -17.48 12.46 5.54
C HIS A 180 -17.70 11.63 6.82
N ARG A 181 -16.64 11.13 7.46
CA ARG A 181 -16.74 10.15 8.57
C ARG A 181 -17.69 10.60 9.68
N GLU A 182 -17.47 11.78 10.24
CA GLU A 182 -18.20 12.27 11.41
C GLU A 182 -19.68 12.53 11.07
N TRP A 183 -19.93 13.24 9.97
CA TRP A 183 -21.28 13.52 9.49
C TRP A 183 -22.08 12.24 9.20
N LEU A 184 -21.53 11.31 8.39
CA LEU A 184 -22.23 10.07 8.05
C LEU A 184 -22.43 9.16 9.27
N PHE A 185 -21.49 9.16 10.22
CA PHE A 185 -21.63 8.38 11.44
C PHE A 185 -22.82 8.85 12.29
N ASN A 186 -22.95 10.16 12.47
CA ASN A 186 -24.02 10.76 13.27
C ASN A 186 -25.38 10.64 12.58
N GLU A 187 -25.42 10.77 11.26
CA GLU A 187 -26.66 10.71 10.47
C GLU A 187 -27.17 9.27 10.32
N ASN A 188 -26.35 8.37 9.78
CA ASN A 188 -26.75 7.00 9.49
C ASN A 188 -25.55 6.04 9.35
N ARG A 189 -25.31 5.26 10.40
CA ARG A 189 -24.23 4.25 10.45
C ARG A 189 -24.26 3.25 9.28
N ALA A 190 -25.44 2.87 8.79
CA ALA A 190 -25.55 1.94 7.67
C ALA A 190 -25.05 2.58 6.37
N GLN A 191 -25.39 3.84 6.13
CA GLN A 191 -24.89 4.57 4.96
C GLN A 191 -23.39 4.85 5.04
N ALA A 192 -22.87 5.16 6.23
CA ALA A 192 -21.44 5.30 6.47
C ALA A 192 -20.67 4.00 6.11
N LYS A 193 -21.19 2.83 6.51
CA LYS A 193 -20.62 1.53 6.14
C LYS A 193 -20.63 1.28 4.63
N LYS A 194 -21.66 1.72 3.90
CA LYS A 194 -21.74 1.61 2.44
C LYS A 194 -20.72 2.50 1.73
N VAL A 195 -20.54 3.74 2.18
CA VAL A 195 -19.48 4.62 1.66
C VAL A 195 -18.10 4.01 1.91
N LEU A 196 -17.86 3.50 3.11
CA LEU A 196 -16.61 2.81 3.45
C LEU A 196 -16.36 1.59 2.54
N ARG A 197 -17.40 0.76 2.33
CA ARG A 197 -17.35 -0.38 1.40
C ARG A 197 -17.00 0.08 -0.02
N PHE A 198 -17.66 1.10 -0.56
CA PHE A 198 -17.34 1.62 -1.88
C PHE A 198 -15.89 2.07 -1.99
N LEU A 199 -15.40 2.88 -1.05
CA LEU A 199 -14.04 3.39 -1.07
C LEU A 199 -12.99 2.26 -0.97
N ALA A 200 -13.27 1.19 -0.22
CA ALA A 200 -12.37 0.03 -0.14
C ALA A 200 -12.26 -0.72 -1.49
N TYR A 201 -13.39 -0.94 -2.17
CA TYR A 201 -13.48 -1.82 -3.35
C TYR A 201 -13.39 -1.10 -4.71
N ILE A 202 -13.40 0.23 -4.72
CA ILE A 202 -13.51 1.01 -5.96
C ILE A 202 -12.38 0.71 -6.96
N ASN A 203 -12.74 0.44 -8.22
CA ASN A 203 -11.79 0.49 -9.33
C ASN A 203 -11.85 1.88 -9.97
N GLN A 204 -10.82 2.72 -9.74
CA GLN A 204 -10.80 4.10 -10.23
C GLN A 204 -10.60 4.20 -11.77
N GLN A 205 -10.35 3.08 -12.46
CA GLN A 205 -10.32 3.01 -13.92
C GLN A 205 -11.71 2.80 -14.53
N ASP A 206 -12.66 2.24 -13.76
CA ASP A 206 -14.04 2.09 -14.18
C ASP A 206 -14.71 3.46 -14.29
N TRP A 207 -15.39 3.70 -15.41
CA TRP A 207 -15.97 5.01 -15.70
C TRP A 207 -17.05 5.39 -14.67
N GLN A 208 -17.97 4.48 -14.37
CA GLN A 208 -19.05 4.73 -13.41
C GLN A 208 -18.47 4.98 -12.02
N ALA A 209 -17.60 4.09 -11.55
CA ALA A 209 -16.99 4.17 -10.23
C ALA A 209 -16.20 5.47 -10.05
N LYS A 210 -15.40 5.86 -11.05
CA LYS A 210 -14.65 7.12 -11.03
C LYS A 210 -15.56 8.35 -10.89
N HIS A 211 -16.72 8.35 -11.55
CA HIS A 211 -17.66 9.46 -11.45
C HIS A 211 -18.46 9.44 -10.14
N LEU A 212 -18.80 8.26 -9.62
CA LEU A 212 -19.39 8.10 -8.28
C LEU A 212 -18.44 8.58 -7.19
N LEU A 213 -17.13 8.29 -7.28
CA LEU A 213 -16.14 8.82 -6.33
C LEU A 213 -16.14 10.36 -6.29
N LYS A 214 -16.19 11.02 -7.46
CA LYS A 214 -16.24 12.49 -7.53
C LYS A 214 -17.51 13.08 -6.93
N MET A 215 -18.62 12.33 -6.94
CA MET A 215 -19.85 12.72 -6.25
C MET A 215 -19.73 12.47 -4.75
N ILE A 216 -19.08 11.37 -4.35
CA ILE A 216 -18.82 11.07 -2.96
C ILE A 216 -17.97 12.18 -2.31
N GLU A 217 -16.98 12.71 -3.02
CA GLU A 217 -16.14 13.83 -2.56
C GLU A 217 -16.92 15.09 -2.13
N VAL A 218 -18.18 15.21 -2.53
CA VAL A 218 -19.04 16.37 -2.29
C VAL A 218 -20.41 15.97 -1.71
N LEU A 219 -20.50 14.86 -0.97
CA LEU A 219 -21.80 14.34 -0.48
C LEU A 219 -22.65 15.34 0.32
N ASN A 220 -22.01 16.27 1.01
CA ASN A 220 -22.69 17.30 1.82
C ASN A 220 -23.01 18.58 1.03
N ASP A 221 -22.68 18.63 -0.26
CA ASP A 221 -22.96 19.76 -1.16
C ASP A 221 -23.86 19.31 -2.31
N GLU A 222 -25.17 19.54 -2.15
CA GLU A 222 -26.17 19.13 -3.13
C GLU A 222 -25.96 19.77 -4.51
N LYS A 223 -25.56 21.05 -4.56
CA LYS A 223 -25.23 21.74 -5.82
C LYS A 223 -23.98 21.12 -6.44
N GLY A 224 -22.98 20.80 -5.61
CA GLY A 224 -21.80 20.05 -5.99
C GLY A 224 -22.14 18.71 -6.65
N ILE A 225 -23.05 17.93 -6.05
CA ILE A 225 -23.51 16.65 -6.61
C ILE A 225 -24.15 16.86 -7.99
N ILE A 226 -25.06 17.82 -8.14
CA ILE A 226 -25.72 18.13 -9.42
C ILE A 226 -24.69 18.46 -10.51
N ASN A 227 -23.74 19.34 -10.20
CA ASN A 227 -22.66 19.72 -11.10
C ASN A 227 -21.80 18.51 -11.54
N ARG A 228 -21.53 17.59 -10.61
CA ARG A 228 -20.77 16.35 -10.91
C ARG A 228 -21.55 15.37 -11.78
N ILE A 229 -22.87 15.27 -11.60
CA ILE A 229 -23.75 14.46 -12.46
C ILE A 229 -23.74 15.00 -13.89
N GLU A 230 -23.92 16.31 -14.06
CA GLU A 230 -23.95 16.92 -15.40
C GLU A 230 -22.60 16.81 -16.11
N ALA A 231 -21.50 17.02 -15.38
CA ALA A 231 -20.16 16.80 -15.90
C ALA A 231 -19.93 15.35 -16.32
N ALA A 232 -20.47 14.37 -15.58
CA ALA A 232 -20.40 12.95 -15.94
C ALA A 232 -21.17 12.67 -17.23
N ILE A 233 -22.43 13.11 -17.35
CA ILE A 233 -23.26 12.93 -18.55
C ILE A 233 -22.55 13.50 -19.79
N LYS A 234 -22.01 14.73 -19.70
CA LYS A 234 -21.24 15.35 -20.79
C LYS A 234 -19.98 14.53 -21.14
N HIS A 235 -19.26 14.05 -20.13
CA HIS A 235 -18.06 13.23 -20.34
C HIS A 235 -18.38 11.90 -21.03
N TYR A 236 -19.51 11.25 -20.69
CA TYR A 236 -19.96 10.01 -21.32
C TYR A 236 -20.11 10.20 -22.84
N HIS A 237 -20.90 11.19 -23.26
CA HIS A 237 -21.15 11.46 -24.68
C HIS A 237 -19.86 11.75 -25.45
N ASN A 238 -19.01 12.63 -24.90
CA ASN A 238 -17.73 12.98 -25.52
C ASN A 238 -16.79 11.77 -25.64
N SER A 239 -16.77 10.92 -24.62
CA SER A 239 -15.89 9.75 -24.57
C SER A 239 -16.35 8.66 -25.53
N ASN A 240 -17.66 8.39 -25.61
CA ASN A 240 -18.19 7.40 -26.54
C ASN A 240 -18.06 7.85 -27.99
N LEU A 241 -18.30 9.13 -28.30
CA LEU A 241 -18.03 9.67 -29.65
C LEU A 241 -16.56 9.50 -30.05
N LYS A 242 -15.63 9.69 -29.11
CA LYS A 242 -14.19 9.49 -29.36
C LYS A 242 -13.84 8.01 -29.49
N ASN A 243 -14.40 7.14 -28.65
CA ASN A 243 -14.13 5.71 -28.68
C ASN A 243 -14.67 5.07 -29.96
N GLU A 244 -15.87 5.45 -30.39
CA GLU A 244 -16.48 5.01 -31.65
C GLU A 244 -15.58 5.36 -32.85
N LYS A 245 -15.16 6.63 -32.95
CA LYS A 245 -14.22 7.07 -33.99
C LYS A 245 -12.88 6.34 -33.97
N ALA A 246 -12.45 5.87 -32.81
CA ALA A 246 -11.18 5.18 -32.61
C ALA A 246 -11.31 3.65 -32.62
N GLY A 247 -12.50 3.09 -32.87
CA GLY A 247 -12.76 1.64 -32.81
C GLY A 247 -12.50 1.02 -31.43
N LYS A 248 -12.66 1.80 -30.34
CA LYS A 248 -12.48 1.35 -28.96
C LYS A 248 -13.81 0.99 -28.32
N GLU A 249 -13.75 0.16 -27.29
CA GLU A 249 -14.90 -0.19 -26.47
C GLU A 249 -15.62 1.06 -25.93
N LEU A 250 -16.95 1.05 -26.02
CA LEU A 250 -17.80 2.14 -25.56
C LEU A 250 -18.07 1.99 -24.06
N ILE A 251 -18.24 3.11 -23.38
CA ILE A 251 -18.80 3.10 -22.02
C ILE A 251 -20.24 2.58 -22.12
N PRO A 252 -20.63 1.57 -21.31
CA PRO A 252 -21.99 1.01 -21.34
C PRO A 252 -23.06 2.05 -20.99
N ILE A 253 -24.21 1.97 -21.65
CA ILE A 253 -25.34 2.87 -21.39
C ILE A 253 -25.88 2.73 -19.95
N ASP A 254 -25.79 1.54 -19.36
CA ASP A 254 -26.22 1.29 -17.98
C ASP A 254 -25.44 2.13 -16.95
N ALA A 255 -24.18 2.45 -17.26
CA ALA A 255 -23.39 3.35 -16.44
C ALA A 255 -23.96 4.77 -16.46
N LEU A 256 -24.36 5.28 -17.63
CA LEU A 256 -25.03 6.57 -17.76
C LEU A 256 -26.40 6.57 -17.07
N ASN A 257 -27.17 5.50 -17.25
CA ASN A 257 -28.49 5.34 -16.65
C ASN A 257 -28.42 5.38 -15.12
N THR A 258 -27.43 4.71 -14.54
CA THR A 258 -27.18 4.72 -13.09
C THR A 258 -26.89 6.14 -12.58
N ILE A 259 -25.96 6.85 -13.23
CA ILE A 259 -25.64 8.24 -12.88
C ILE A 259 -26.86 9.16 -13.00
N SER A 260 -27.65 9.00 -14.07
CA SER A 260 -28.82 9.84 -14.32
C SER A 260 -29.95 9.59 -13.31
N ARG A 261 -30.08 8.35 -12.81
CA ARG A 261 -31.10 7.97 -11.82
C ARG A 261 -30.88 8.63 -10.45
N ILE A 262 -29.65 9.04 -10.12
CA ILE A 262 -29.33 9.70 -8.85
C ILE A 262 -30.21 10.95 -8.64
N LYS A 263 -30.47 11.74 -9.70
CA LYS A 263 -31.32 12.95 -9.62
C LYS A 263 -32.77 12.67 -9.20
N LYS A 264 -33.21 11.41 -9.21
CA LYS A 264 -34.58 11.01 -8.86
C LYS A 264 -34.74 10.63 -7.38
N ILE A 265 -33.64 10.60 -6.61
CA ILE A 265 -33.65 10.19 -5.19
C ILE A 265 -33.42 11.43 -4.34
N SER A 266 -34.27 11.65 -3.33
CA SER A 266 -34.12 12.75 -2.38
C SER A 266 -33.95 12.20 -0.95
N PRO A 267 -33.01 12.72 -0.16
CA PRO A 267 -31.95 13.68 -0.54
C PRO A 267 -30.91 13.08 -1.52
N LEU A 268 -30.30 13.90 -2.37
CA LEU A 268 -29.41 13.45 -3.45
C LEU A 268 -28.22 12.60 -2.96
N TYR A 269 -27.69 12.90 -1.78
CA TYR A 269 -26.57 12.15 -1.21
C TYR A 269 -26.93 10.66 -1.00
N LEU A 270 -28.18 10.33 -0.66
CA LEU A 270 -28.63 8.94 -0.54
C LEU A 270 -28.62 8.24 -1.90
N GLY A 271 -29.00 8.95 -2.96
CA GLY A 271 -28.93 8.42 -4.33
C GLY A 271 -27.51 8.11 -4.76
N VAL A 272 -26.54 8.97 -4.40
CA VAL A 272 -25.11 8.72 -4.65
C VAL A 272 -24.62 7.49 -3.88
N ILE A 273 -24.92 7.41 -2.59
CA ILE A 273 -24.48 6.28 -1.75
C ILE A 273 -25.08 4.97 -2.25
N GLN A 274 -26.36 4.96 -2.62
CA GLN A 274 -27.00 3.76 -3.17
C GLN A 274 -26.38 3.35 -4.51
N ALA A 275 -26.15 4.28 -5.44
CA ALA A 275 -25.52 3.97 -6.71
C ALA A 275 -24.07 3.45 -6.55
N ALA A 276 -23.33 3.99 -5.58
CA ALA A 276 -22.00 3.52 -5.21
C ALA A 276 -22.05 2.10 -4.63
N ASP A 277 -23.00 1.85 -3.74
CA ASP A 277 -23.17 0.54 -3.10
C ASP A 277 -23.60 -0.55 -4.10
N ASP A 278 -24.55 -0.23 -4.96
CA ASP A 278 -25.02 -1.09 -6.06
C ASP A 278 -23.86 -1.43 -7.01
N TRP A 279 -22.98 -0.47 -7.32
CA TRP A 279 -21.78 -0.73 -8.13
C TRP A 279 -20.89 -1.78 -7.47
N VAL A 280 -20.64 -1.69 -6.16
CA VAL A 280 -19.79 -2.67 -5.45
C VAL A 280 -20.43 -4.06 -5.48
N ILE A 281 -21.73 -4.16 -5.19
CA ILE A 281 -22.45 -5.44 -5.19
C ILE A 281 -22.41 -6.09 -6.58
N ASN A 282 -22.66 -5.30 -7.63
CA ASN A 282 -22.69 -5.82 -9.00
C ASN A 282 -21.31 -6.25 -9.50
N THR A 283 -20.26 -5.49 -9.15
CA THR A 283 -18.89 -5.77 -9.60
C THR A 283 -18.23 -6.90 -8.81
N HIS A 284 -18.39 -6.92 -7.48
CA HIS A 284 -17.66 -7.83 -6.59
C HIS A 284 -18.51 -9.00 -6.06
N LYS A 285 -19.84 -8.97 -6.26
CA LYS A 285 -20.77 -10.05 -5.88
C LYS A 285 -20.55 -10.51 -4.44
N ASP A 286 -20.29 -11.80 -4.23
CA ASP A 286 -20.10 -12.39 -2.90
C ASP A 286 -18.89 -11.83 -2.15
N PHE A 287 -17.91 -11.24 -2.86
CA PHE A 287 -16.75 -10.60 -2.24
C PHE A 287 -17.06 -9.19 -1.70
N ALA A 288 -18.21 -8.61 -2.04
CA ALA A 288 -18.66 -7.27 -1.66
C ALA A 288 -19.14 -7.16 -0.20
N ARG A 289 -18.46 -7.74 0.78
CA ARG A 289 -18.93 -7.70 2.18
C ARG A 289 -18.84 -6.29 2.77
N ILE A 290 -19.80 -5.96 3.63
CA ILE A 290 -19.75 -4.79 4.54
C ILE A 290 -18.58 -4.96 5.53
N PRO A 291 -17.99 -3.87 6.07
CA PRO A 291 -16.96 -3.96 7.10
C PRO A 291 -17.48 -4.73 8.32
N ASN A 292 -16.69 -5.67 8.83
CA ASN A 292 -16.98 -6.34 10.09
C ASN A 292 -16.77 -5.38 11.28
N ASP A 293 -17.09 -5.82 12.50
CA ASP A 293 -17.00 -4.94 13.67
C ASP A 293 -15.57 -4.49 13.97
N ASN A 294 -14.56 -5.33 13.75
CA ASN A 294 -13.16 -4.94 13.93
C ASN A 294 -12.76 -3.84 12.93
N GLU A 295 -13.02 -4.02 11.64
CA GLU A 295 -12.71 -3.03 10.61
C GLU A 295 -13.49 -1.74 10.81
N TRP A 296 -14.75 -1.85 11.23
CA TRP A 296 -15.57 -0.70 11.55
C TRP A 296 -15.01 0.09 12.74
N ASN A 297 -14.63 -0.59 13.81
CA ASN A 297 -14.05 0.07 14.98
C ASN A 297 -12.69 0.71 14.64
N ARG A 298 -11.86 0.02 13.84
CA ARG A 298 -10.61 0.57 13.30
C ARG A 298 -10.86 1.79 12.43
N TYR A 299 -11.91 1.80 11.60
CA TYR A 299 -12.26 2.97 10.78
C TYR A 299 -12.61 4.19 11.64
N LEU A 300 -13.37 3.98 12.72
CA LEU A 300 -13.75 5.05 13.63
C LEU A 300 -12.55 5.65 14.37
N SER A 301 -11.59 4.83 14.80
CA SER A 301 -10.39 5.30 15.50
C SER A 301 -9.21 5.69 14.59
N SER A 302 -9.23 5.28 13.32
CA SER A 302 -8.12 5.52 12.39
C SER A 302 -7.87 7.01 12.15
N PRO A 303 -6.60 7.44 12.03
CA PRO A 303 -6.27 8.82 11.63
C PRO A 303 -6.66 9.12 10.16
N LEU A 304 -6.88 8.07 9.35
CA LEU A 304 -7.13 8.14 7.91
C LEU A 304 -6.08 9.00 7.20
N ASP A 305 -4.80 8.72 7.48
CA ASP A 305 -3.64 9.50 7.06
C ASP A 305 -2.79 8.81 5.98
N GLY A 306 -3.43 8.01 5.13
CA GLY A 306 -2.79 7.31 4.02
C GLY A 306 -1.85 8.22 3.21
N MET A 307 -0.67 7.70 2.85
CA MET A 307 0.38 8.47 2.19
C MET A 307 0.72 7.96 0.78
N ILE A 308 0.21 6.80 0.39
CA ILE A 308 0.61 6.10 -0.84
C ILE A 308 -0.57 6.00 -1.82
N GLY A 309 -0.28 5.60 -3.06
CA GLY A 309 -1.31 5.12 -3.98
C GLY A 309 -1.56 3.63 -3.77
N MET A 310 -2.82 3.19 -3.78
CA MET A 310 -3.16 1.77 -3.72
C MET A 310 -4.19 1.40 -4.78
N SER A 311 -3.95 0.27 -5.44
CA SER A 311 -4.88 -0.28 -6.43
C SER A 311 -5.08 -1.78 -6.23
N PHE A 312 -6.30 -2.21 -6.54
CA PHE A 312 -6.71 -3.61 -6.44
C PHE A 312 -6.31 -4.37 -7.71
N ALA A 313 -5.76 -5.56 -7.53
CA ALA A 313 -5.51 -6.58 -8.56
C ALA A 313 -5.76 -7.96 -7.91
N LEU A 314 -4.96 -8.99 -8.22
CA LEU A 314 -4.93 -10.23 -7.43
C LEU A 314 -4.33 -10.06 -6.02
N GLN A 315 -3.69 -8.91 -5.79
CA GLN A 315 -2.97 -8.52 -4.58
C GLN A 315 -2.98 -6.99 -4.49
N TRP A 316 -2.63 -6.40 -3.33
CA TRP A 316 -2.42 -4.96 -3.29
C TRP A 316 -1.24 -4.58 -4.16
N ARG A 317 -1.42 -3.53 -4.97
CA ARG A 317 -0.32 -2.84 -5.64
C ARG A 317 -0.12 -1.50 -4.95
N TYR A 318 0.97 -1.38 -4.21
CA TYR A 318 1.38 -0.14 -3.56
C TYR A 318 2.20 0.70 -4.53
N HIS A 319 2.00 2.03 -4.46
CA HIS A 319 2.76 3.00 -5.22
C HIS A 319 3.27 4.10 -4.30
N PHE A 320 4.57 4.07 -4.02
CA PHE A 320 5.24 4.91 -3.02
C PHE A 320 5.79 6.23 -3.58
N ALA A 321 5.54 6.59 -4.83
CA ALA A 321 6.18 7.78 -5.40
C ALA A 321 5.87 9.06 -4.61
N SER A 322 4.67 9.16 -4.03
CA SER A 322 4.22 10.30 -3.23
C SER A 322 4.96 10.49 -1.90
N VAL A 323 5.73 9.49 -1.45
CA VAL A 323 6.56 9.58 -0.23
C VAL A 323 8.04 9.79 -0.54
N PHE A 324 8.46 9.63 -1.79
CA PHE A 324 9.86 9.80 -2.22
C PHE A 324 10.08 10.99 -3.17
N LYS A 325 9.02 11.44 -3.87
CA LYS A 325 9.02 12.63 -4.73
C LYS A 325 8.32 13.75 -3.97
N THR A 326 8.99 14.32 -2.98
CA THR A 326 8.58 15.57 -2.33
C THR A 326 9.35 16.74 -2.90
#